data_AF-A0A944BNF5-F1
#
_entry.id   AF-A0A944BNF5-F1
#
_cell.length_a   1.000
_cell.length_b   1.000
_cell.length_c   1.000
_cell.angle_alpha   90.00
_cell.angle_beta   90.00
_cell.angle_gamma   90.00
#
_symmetry.space_group_name_H-M   'P 1'
#
loop_
_entity.id
_entity.type
_entity.pdbx_description
1 polymer ?
#
loop_
_entity_poly.entity_id
_entity_poly.type
_entity_poly.pdbx_seq_one_letter_code
_entity_poly.pdbx_strand_id
1 'polypeptide(L)' 'MFEFKKSPDFRENFKRVFSERCVEKYSRDPKDLDYHELYDVLGTMVRDYANVLGKKCKEEVKENNNK' A
#
# COMPACT_ATOMS: atom_id res chain seq x y z
N MET A 1 -3.64 9.94 -2.01
CA MET A 1 -2.79 9.13 -2.92
C MET A 1 -1.45 8.95 -2.22
N PHE A 2 -1.05 7.71 -1.92
CA PHE A 2 0.15 7.43 -1.11
C PHE A 2 1.41 7.58 -1.99
N GLU A 3 2.32 8.48 -1.62
CA GLU A 3 3.59 8.67 -2.33
C GLU A 3 4.71 7.83 -1.71
N PHE A 4 5.43 7.10 -2.55
CA PHE A 4 6.58 6.31 -2.16
C PHE A 4 7.83 7.19 -2.13
N LYS A 5 8.20 7.69 -0.95
CA LYS A 5 9.59 8.09 -0.70
C LYS A 5 10.28 6.92 -0.02
N LYS A 6 11.39 6.45 -0.60
CA LYS A 6 12.32 5.50 0.04
C LYS A 6 12.99 6.23 1.21
N SER A 7 12.21 6.48 2.26
CA SER A 7 12.59 7.19 3.48
C SER A 7 12.95 6.15 4.54
N PRO A 8 13.85 6.44 5.49
CA PRO A 8 13.97 5.67 6.73
C PRO A 8 12.62 5.38 7.40
N ASP A 9 11.60 6.20 7.15
CA ASP A 9 10.25 6.09 7.72
C ASP A 9 9.30 5.16 6.95
N PHE A 10 9.74 4.50 5.87
CA PHE A 10 8.85 3.62 5.09
C PHE A 10 8.22 2.54 5.96
N ARG A 11 9.03 1.89 6.80
CA ARG A 11 8.57 0.81 7.69
C ARG A 11 7.52 1.29 8.67
N GLU A 12 7.72 2.45 9.29
CA GLU A 12 6.79 3.00 10.27
C GLU A 12 5.50 3.49 9.60
N ASN A 13 5.60 4.11 8.43
CA ASN A 13 4.43 4.47 7.64
C ASN A 13 3.64 3.24 7.19
N PHE A 14 4.31 2.17 6.77
CA PHE A 14 3.65 0.93 6.39
C PHE A 14 2.87 0.35 7.58
N LYS A 15 3.50 0.25 8.76
CA LYS A 15 2.82 -0.22 9.98
C LYS A 15 1.60 0.64 10.31
N ARG A 16 1.74 1.96 10.28
CA ARG A 16 0.64 2.89 10.55
C ARG A 16 -0.54 2.67 9.60
N VAL A 17 -0.28 2.67 8.29
CA VAL A 17 -1.32 2.49 7.27
C VAL A 17 -1.95 1.10 7.35
N PHE A 18 -1.16 0.07 7.64
CA PHE A 18 -1.67 -1.29 7.84
C PHE A 18 -2.63 -1.35 9.03
N SER A 19 -2.26 -0.75 10.16
CA SER A 19 -3.14 -0.64 11.34
C SER A 19 -4.41 0.15 11.04
N GLU A 20 -4.30 1.30 10.38
CA GLU A 20 -5.44 2.11 9.96
C GLU A 20 -6.41 1.29 9.10
N ARG A 21 -5.91 0.56 8.10
CA ARG A 21 -6.75 -0.28 7.23
C ARG A 21 -7.37 -1.47 7.93
N CYS A 22 -6.69 -2.06 8.92
CA CYS A 22 -7.26 -3.09 9.78
C CYS A 22 -8.46 -2.55 10.56
N VAL A 23 -8.31 -1.36 11.15
CA VAL A 23 -9.39 -0.69 11.88
C VAL A 23 -10.52 -0.26 10.93
N GLU A 24 -10.22 0.29 9.76
CA GLU A 24 -11.22 0.71 8.77
C GLU A 24 -12.07 -0.47 8.27
N LYS A 25 -11.45 -1.63 8.02
CA LYS A 25 -12.15 -2.79 7.44
C LYS A 25 -12.83 -3.66 8.48
N TYR A 26 -12.17 -3.88 9.62
CA TYR A 26 -12.59 -4.87 10.62
C TYR A 26 -12.92 -4.27 12.00
N SER A 27 -12.78 -2.95 12.16
CA SER A 27 -13.05 -2.21 13.42
C SER A 27 -12.26 -2.72 14.62
N ARG A 28 -11.11 -3.36 14.38
CA ARG A 28 -10.25 -3.96 15.40
C ARG A 28 -8.79 -3.64 15.12
N ASP A 29 -8.00 -3.60 16.17
CA ASP A 29 -6.55 -3.47 16.08
C ASP A 29 -5.95 -4.75 15.45
N PRO A 30 -4.83 -4.66 14.72
CA PRO A 30 -4.19 -5.83 14.09
C PRO A 30 -3.83 -6.95 15.06
N LYS A 31 -3.66 -6.64 16.35
CA LYS A 31 -3.35 -7.63 17.40
C LYS A 31 -4.53 -8.54 17.74
N ASP A 32 -5.74 -8.08 17.46
CA ASP A 32 -7.01 -8.73 17.78
C ASP A 32 -7.69 -9.34 16.53
N LEU A 33 -6.99 -9.34 15.40
CA LEU A 33 -7.44 -9.90 14.14
C LEU A 33 -6.88 -11.31 13.92
N ASP A 34 -7.66 -12.13 13.22
CA ASP A 34 -7.18 -13.42 12.75
C ASP A 34 -6.17 -13.24 11.61
N TYR A 35 -5.29 -14.22 11.42
CA TYR A 35 -4.27 -14.18 10.38
C TYR A 35 -4.88 -14.05 8.98
N HIS A 36 -6.06 -14.62 8.71
CA HIS A 36 -6.74 -14.44 7.43
C HIS A 36 -7.13 -12.98 7.15
N GLU A 37 -7.62 -12.27 8.17
CA GLU A 37 -8.03 -10.87 8.07
C GLU A 37 -6.80 -9.97 7.83
N LEU A 38 -5.69 -10.28 8.51
CA LEU A 38 -4.40 -9.60 8.31
C LEU A 38 -3.87 -9.80 6.88
N TYR A 39 -3.90 -11.04 6.36
CA TYR A 39 -3.45 -11.33 4.99
C TYR A 39 -4.32 -10.68 3.93
N ASP A 40 -5.61 -10.55 4.17
CA ASP A 40 -6.53 -9.87 3.26
C ASP A 40 -6.25 -8.36 3.17
N VAL A 41 -6.03 -7.69 4.31
CA VAL A 41 -5.58 -6.27 4.31
C VAL A 41 -4.24 -6.13 3.62
N LEU A 42 -3.28 -7.01 3.94
CA LEU A 42 -1.95 -6.99 3.34
C LEU A 42 -2.00 -7.19 1.82
N GLY A 43 -2.78 -8.15 1.36
CA GLY A 43 -2.98 -8.44 -0.06
C GLY A 43 -3.59 -7.25 -0.80
N THR A 44 -4.55 -6.56 -0.18
CA THR A 44 -5.14 -5.33 -0.72
C THR A 44 -4.09 -4.22 -0.83
N MET A 45 -3.29 -4.00 0.21
CA MET A 45 -2.21 -3.00 0.18
C MET A 45 -1.20 -3.28 -0.93
N VAL A 46 -0.72 -4.52 -1.04
CA VAL A 46 0.24 -4.91 -2.08
C VAL A 46 -0.35 -4.70 -3.48
N ARG A 47 -1.62 -5.06 -3.69
CA ARG A 47 -2.31 -4.84 -4.97
C ARG A 47 -2.42 -3.36 -5.33
N ASP A 48 -2.78 -2.52 -4.38
CA ASP A 48 -2.85 -1.07 -4.57
C ASP A 48 -1.48 -0.51 -4.97
N TYR A 49 -0.41 -0.95 -4.30
CA TYR A 49 0.95 -0.53 -4.63
C TYR A 49 1.36 -0.95 -6.04
N ALA A 50 1.11 -2.20 -6.42
CA ALA A 50 1.41 -2.68 -7.78
C ALA A 50 0.65 -1.87 -8.84
N ASN A 51 -0.61 -1.53 -8.58
CA ASN A 51 -1.42 -0.72 -9.50
C ASN A 51 -0.87 0.71 -9.67
N VAL A 52 -0.46 1.37 -8.58
CA VAL A 52 0.13 2.71 -8.63
C VAL A 52 1.46 2.69 -9.40
N LEU A 53 2.34 1.75 -9.10
CA LEU A 53 3.62 1.60 -9.80
C LEU A 53 3.43 1.28 -11.28
N GLY A 54 2.47 0.41 -11.61
CA GLY A 54 2.14 0.09 -12.99
C GLY A 54 1.61 1.30 -13.78
N LYS A 55 0.81 2.16 -13.15
CA LYS A 55 0.36 3.42 -13.78
C LYS A 55 1.51 4.39 -14.00
N LYS A 56 2.34 4.60 -12.97
CA LYS A 56 3.51 5.47 -13.06
C LYS A 56 4.48 5.01 -14.15
N CYS A 57 4.77 3.71 -14.23
CA CYS A 57 5.62 3.16 -15.28
C CYS A 57 5.04 3.41 -16.69
N LYS A 58 3.72 3.25 -16.88
CA LYS A 58 3.06 3.56 -18.16
C LYS A 58 3.17 5.05 -18.51
N GLU A 59 3.07 5.94 -17.53
CA GLU A 59 3.23 7.39 -17.72
C GLU A 59 4.67 7.73 -18.12
N GLU A 60 5.67 7.21 -17.39
CA GLU A 60 7.09 7.38 -17.69
C GLU A 60 7.46 6.89 -19.11
N VAL A 61 6.92 5.74 -19.53
CA VAL A 61 7.13 5.22 -20.89
C VAL A 61 6.48 6.12 -21.95
N LYS A 62 5.28 6.65 -21.71
CA LYS A 62 4.62 7.58 -22.64
C LYS A 62 5.42 8.88 -22.78
N GLU A 63 5.92 9.43 -21.69
CA GLU A 63 6.74 10.64 -21.70
C GLU A 63 8.06 10.42 -22.46
N ASN A 64 8.69 9.25 -22.28
CA ASN A 64 9.93 8.93 -22.97
C ASN A 64 9.74 8.60 -24.47
N ASN A 65 8.60 8.04 -24.87
CA ASN A 65 8.28 7.78 -26.29
C ASN A 65 7.80 9.03 -27.05
N ASN A 66 7.42 10.10 -26.34
CA ASN A 66 7.03 11.38 -26.92
C ASN A 66 8.23 12.38 -27.02
N LYS A 67 9.45 11.92 -26.75
CA LYS A 67 10.71 12.65 -27.01
C LYS A 67 11.38 12.09 -28.25
#